data_AF-A0A2H1L0C3-F1
#
_entry.id   AF-A0A2H1L0C3-F1
#
_cell.length_a   1.000
_cell.length_b   1.000
_cell.length_c   1.000
_cell.angle_alpha   90.00
_cell.angle_beta   90.00
_cell.angle_gamma   90.00
#
_symmetry.space_group_name_H-M   'P 1'
#
loop_
_entity.id
_entity.type
_entity.pdbx_description
1 polymer ?
#
loop_
_entity_poly.entity_id
_entity_poly.type
_entity_poly.pdbx_seq_one_letter_code
_entity_poly.pdbx_strand_id
1 'polypeptide(L)' 'SEDAMTADWTRIPYDVLSVISNRITNEVDDINRVVLDVTSKPPGTIEWE' A
#
# COMPACT_ATOMS: atom_id res chain seq x y z
N SER A 1 10.18 -13.66 3.08
CA SER A 1 9.38 -14.35 4.10
C SER A 1 9.82 -15.79 4.12
N GLU A 2 10.63 -16.18 5.10
CA GLU A 2 10.81 -17.60 5.41
C GLU A 2 9.41 -18.11 5.77
N ASP A 3 8.86 -18.96 4.91
CA ASP A 3 7.45 -19.32 4.81
C ASP A 3 6.51 -18.15 4.47
N ALA A 4 5.95 -18.17 3.27
CA ALA A 4 4.96 -17.21 2.75
C ALA A 4 3.61 -17.26 3.49
N MET A 5 3.61 -17.68 4.76
CA MET A 5 2.42 -17.88 5.60
C MET A 5 1.97 -16.61 6.32
N THR A 6 2.90 -15.69 6.61
CA THR A 6 2.58 -14.41 7.27
C THR A 6 3.26 -13.24 6.56
N ALA A 7 2.61 -12.08 6.59
CA ALA A 7 3.19 -10.83 6.10
C ALA A 7 2.57 -9.67 6.88
N ASP A 8 3.42 -8.77 7.38
CA ASP A 8 2.96 -7.53 7.97
C ASP A 8 2.95 -6.40 6.94
N TRP A 9 1.95 -5.53 7.04
CA TRP A 9 1.98 -4.28 6.29
C TRP A 9 3.14 -3.40 6.78
N THR A 10 3.71 -2.63 5.86
CA THR A 10 4.91 -1.84 6.13
C THR A 10 4.54 -0.46 6.65
N ARG A 11 5.17 -0.04 7.76
CA ARG A 11 5.02 1.32 8.30
C ARG A 11 5.90 2.27 7.49
N ILE A 12 5.35 2.76 6.38
CA ILE A 12 6.04 3.71 5.52
C ILE A 12 5.99 5.11 6.17
N PRO A 13 7.10 5.87 6.20
CA PRO A 13 7.11 7.25 6.67
C PRO A 13 6.07 8.12 5.95
N TYR A 14 5.42 9.03 6.68
CA TYR A 14 4.32 9.83 6.14
C TYR A 14 4.75 10.80 5.02
N ASP A 15 5.99 11.28 5.04
CA ASP A 15 6.58 12.08 3.96
C ASP A 15 6.69 11.28 2.67
N VAL A 16 7.11 10.01 2.74
CA VAL A 16 7.14 9.11 1.57
C VAL A 16 5.74 8.86 1.04
N LEU A 17 4.75 8.61 1.90
CA LEU A 17 3.34 8.46 1.48
C LEU A 17 2.80 9.73 0.81
N SER A 18 3.18 10.91 1.30
CA SER A 18 2.80 12.19 0.69
C SER A 18 3.37 12.34 -0.71
N VAL A 19 4.66 12.02 -0.91
CA VAL A 19 5.28 12.05 -2.24
C VAL A 19 4.59 11.07 -3.19
N ILE A 20 4.33 9.83 -2.76
CA ILE A 20 3.66 8.81 -3.59
C ILE A 20 2.26 9.29 -4.00
N SER A 21 1.45 9.72 -3.03
CA SER A 21 0.07 10.17 -3.30
C SER A 21 0.06 11.35 -4.27
N ASN A 22 0.91 12.36 -4.03
CA ASN A 22 0.98 13.55 -4.87
C ASN A 22 1.40 13.22 -6.30
N ARG A 23 2.36 12.30 -6.48
CA ARG A 23 2.80 11.91 -7.83
C ARG A 23 1.70 11.18 -8.57
N ILE A 24 1.08 10.18 -7.97
CA ILE A 24 0.02 9.39 -8.63
C ILE A 24 -1.14 10.29 -9.06
N THR A 25 -1.65 11.17 -8.18
CA THR A 25 -2.83 12.00 -8.51
C THR A 25 -2.54 13.13 -9.50
N ASN A 26 -1.27 13.52 -9.70
CA ASN A 26 -0.90 14.58 -10.64
C ASN A 26 -0.36 14.03 -11.97
N GLU A 27 0.24 12.84 -11.98
CA GLU A 27 0.90 12.25 -13.15
C GLU A 27 0.01 11.22 -13.87
N VAL A 28 -1.04 10.70 -13.22
CA VAL A 28 -1.95 9.69 -13.80
C VAL A 28 -3.35 10.27 -13.91
N ASP A 29 -3.80 10.46 -15.15
CA ASP A 29 -5.14 10.94 -15.44
C ASP A 29 -6.21 10.02 -14.82
N ASP A 30 -7.35 10.61 -14.46
CA ASP A 30 -8.53 9.96 -13.89
C ASP A 30 -8.33 9.24 -12.53
N ILE A 31 -7.16 9.36 -11.88
CA ILE A 31 -6.96 8.86 -10.51
C ILE A 31 -7.18 9.96 -9.47
N ASN A 32 -8.14 9.75 -8.57
CA ASN A 32 -8.51 10.71 -7.52
C ASN A 32 -8.21 10.24 -6.08
N ARG A 33 -7.74 9.00 -5.91
CA ARG A 33 -7.52 8.40 -4.61
C ARG A 33 -6.40 7.37 -4.65
N VAL A 34 -5.55 7.44 -3.63
CA VAL A 34 -4.49 6.47 -3.35
C VAL A 34 -4.71 5.96 -1.93
N VAL A 35 -4.56 4.65 -1.72
CA VAL A 35 -4.69 4.00 -0.41
C VAL A 35 -3.47 3.13 -0.15
N LEU A 36 -3.05 3.06 1.13
CA LEU A 36 -2.11 2.06 1.62
C LEU A 36 -2.91 0.95 2.29
N ASP A 37 -2.74 -0.29 1.84
CA ASP A 37 -3.29 -1.43 2.56
C ASP A 37 -2.50 -1.66 3.85
N VAL A 38 -3.22 -1.66 4.97
CA VAL A 38 -2.68 -1.80 6.33
C VAL A 38 -3.13 -3.10 6.99
N THR A 39 -3.51 -4.08 6.19
CA THR A 39 -3.97 -5.39 6.64
C THR A 39 -2.82 -6.40 6.57
N SER A 40 -2.45 -7.00 7.71
CA SER A 40 -1.49 -8.10 7.72
C SER A 40 -2.12 -9.39 7.19
N LYS A 41 -1.30 -10.26 6.60
CA LYS A 41 -1.61 -11.67 6.35
C LYS A 41 -1.16 -12.49 7.56
N PRO A 42 -2.05 -13.24 8.23
CA PRO A 42 -3.53 -13.15 8.25
C PRO A 42 -4.05 -11.94 9.08
N PRO A 43 -5.32 -11.50 8.89
CA PRO A 43 -6.41 -12.15 8.16
C PRO A 43 -6.48 -11.85 6.66
N GLY A 44 -5.71 -10.88 6.17
CA GLY A 44 -5.71 -10.49 4.75
C GLY A 44 -4.94 -11.46 3.86
N THR A 45 -5.10 -11.27 2.56
CA THR A 45 -4.24 -11.83 1.51
C THR A 45 -3.24 -10.77 1.03
N ILE A 46 -2.21 -11.17 0.28
CA ILE A 46 -1.25 -10.21 -0.31
C ILE A 46 -1.93 -9.44 -1.45
N GLU A 47 -2.66 -10.17 -2.30
CA GLU A 47 -3.44 -9.62 -3.40
C GLU A 47 -4.83 -9.19 -2.92
N TRP A 48 -5.50 -8.35 -3.70
CA TRP A 48 -6.85 -7.83 -3.43
C TRP A 48 -7.99 -8.73 -3.95
N GLU A 49 -7.68 -9.85 -4.61
CA GLU A 49 -8.62 -10.83 -5.19
C GLU A 49 -8.18 -12.28 -4.94
#